data_AF-A0A956H270-F1
#
_entry.id   AF-A0A956H270-F1
#
_cell.length_a   1.000
_cell.length_b   1.000
_cell.length_c   1.000
_cell.angle_alpha   90.00
_cell.angle_beta   90.00
_cell.angle_gamma   90.00
#
_symmetry.space_group_name_H-M   'P 1'
#
loop_
_entity.id
_entity.type
_entity.pdbx_description
1 polymer ?
#
loop_
_entity_poly.entity_id
_entity_poly.type
_entity_poly.pdbx_seq_one_letter_code
_entity_poly.pdbx_strand_id
1 'polypeptide(L)'
;MAAETLRERFWALHQDGNLEALTALRAELADVDAPALICVDGLSLACTPSARFCLLRFISRDRIAASLHPHFAANPARPELVMAFVDPSELSYRSFENIIELDDHFSDLERRRLNLTPLETLAPGIRRSTLQSPKPARALLTGLDGLALWAPSPTPRSRGGRRFIFHSERLGRGLTTALRRVLPERLLTGFSHLNPVFRCSRFDPGDERFLPHRDSPYVDPARKQISKHSLLIYLGGGHGEATLRFGETLRLDSIEAMTVMLFDMDLEHEGGPFEDGPKIVLRSELIDVDPELRHSPQLSRTFARACYLSAHSLQEPALEDHARAAYEVAAAARWRPGPRGTRTEMFL
;
A
#
# COMPACT_ATOMS: atom_id res chain seq x y z
N MET A 1 -19.37 -16.21 -23.48
CA MET A 1 -18.83 -16.94 -22.31
C MET A 1 -19.74 -16.68 -21.11
N ALA A 2 -19.96 -17.64 -20.22
CA ALA A 2 -20.72 -17.40 -19.00
C ALA A 2 -19.95 -16.40 -18.09
N ALA A 3 -20.68 -15.53 -17.40
CA ALA A 3 -20.13 -14.50 -16.50
C ALA A 3 -19.18 -15.09 -15.44
N GLU A 4 -19.52 -16.27 -14.92
CA GLU A 4 -18.73 -17.01 -13.94
C GLU A 4 -17.36 -17.41 -14.50
N THR A 5 -17.32 -17.95 -15.72
CA THR A 5 -16.07 -18.34 -16.39
C THR A 5 -15.14 -17.14 -16.64
N LEU A 6 -15.68 -15.97 -16.99
CA LEU A 6 -14.87 -14.76 -17.17
C LEU A 6 -14.26 -14.26 -15.85
N ARG A 7 -15.06 -14.29 -14.78
CA ARG A 7 -14.59 -13.89 -13.45
C ARG A 7 -13.52 -14.85 -12.92
N GLU A 8 -13.70 -16.15 -13.08
CA GLU A 8 -12.72 -17.16 -12.67
C GLU A 8 -11.40 -17.01 -13.44
N ARG A 9 -11.47 -16.82 -14.77
CA ARG A 9 -10.29 -16.53 -15.60
C ARG A 9 -9.59 -15.26 -15.13
N PHE A 10 -10.33 -14.17 -14.93
CA PHE A 10 -9.76 -12.92 -14.45
C PHE A 10 -9.07 -13.11 -13.09
N TRP A 11 -9.73 -13.82 -12.18
CA TRP A 11 -9.21 -14.08 -10.84
C TRP A 11 -7.94 -14.89 -10.85
N ALA A 12 -7.88 -15.98 -11.64
CA ALA A 12 -6.69 -16.80 -11.80
C ALA A 12 -5.51 -15.95 -12.30
N LEU A 13 -5.70 -15.18 -13.37
CA LEU A 13 -4.66 -14.31 -13.91
C LEU A 13 -4.23 -13.21 -12.92
N HIS A 14 -5.16 -12.71 -12.12
CA HIS A 14 -4.87 -11.74 -11.06
C HIS A 14 -3.99 -12.36 -9.96
N GLN A 15 -4.28 -13.59 -9.54
CA GLN A 15 -3.48 -14.33 -8.57
C GLN A 15 -2.10 -14.68 -9.08
N ASP A 16 -1.99 -15.03 -10.36
CA ASP A 16 -0.71 -15.35 -10.99
C ASP A 16 0.17 -14.11 -11.20
N GLY A 17 -0.41 -12.90 -11.10
CA GLY A 17 0.29 -11.65 -11.34
C GLY A 17 0.71 -11.44 -12.81
N ASN A 18 0.17 -12.24 -13.73
CA ASN A 18 0.54 -12.20 -15.14
C ASN A 18 -0.11 -10.98 -15.83
N LEU A 19 0.61 -9.85 -15.82
CA LEU A 19 0.15 -8.58 -16.39
C LEU A 19 -0.11 -8.64 -17.90
N GLU A 20 0.69 -9.40 -18.64
CA GLU A 20 0.51 -9.57 -20.09
C GLU A 20 -0.79 -10.32 -20.37
N ALA A 21 -1.04 -11.42 -19.66
CA ALA A 21 -2.28 -12.18 -19.79
C ALA A 21 -3.50 -11.39 -19.30
N LEU A 22 -3.37 -10.59 -18.24
CA LEU A 22 -4.44 -9.67 -17.81
C LEU A 22 -4.74 -8.60 -18.87
N THR A 23 -3.71 -8.10 -19.55
CA THR A 23 -3.86 -7.14 -20.66
C THR A 23 -4.55 -7.79 -21.86
N ALA A 24 -4.16 -9.02 -22.21
CA ALA A 24 -4.81 -9.79 -23.26
C ALA A 24 -6.27 -10.08 -22.93
N LEU A 25 -6.58 -10.47 -21.68
CA LEU A 25 -7.94 -10.68 -21.22
C LEU A 25 -8.77 -9.38 -21.29
N ARG A 26 -8.19 -8.22 -20.93
CA ARG A 26 -8.88 -6.93 -21.07
C ARG A 26 -9.22 -6.61 -22.53
N ALA A 27 -8.37 -6.99 -23.48
CA ALA A 27 -8.68 -6.87 -24.90
C ALA A 27 -9.83 -7.81 -25.32
N GLU A 28 -9.89 -9.05 -24.81
CA GLU A 28 -11.04 -9.95 -25.02
C GLU A 28 -12.36 -9.39 -24.43
N LEU A 29 -12.26 -8.60 -23.35
CA LEU A 29 -13.42 -7.98 -22.69
C LEU A 29 -13.93 -6.73 -23.40
N ALA A 30 -13.29 -6.26 -24.47
CA ALA A 30 -13.63 -5.01 -25.16
C ALA A 30 -15.10 -4.97 -25.65
N ASP A 31 -15.64 -6.12 -26.06
CA ASP A 31 -17.03 -6.25 -26.54
C ASP A 31 -17.99 -6.77 -25.46
N VAL A 32 -17.51 -7.01 -24.24
CA VAL A 32 -18.34 -7.44 -23.12
C VAL A 32 -18.91 -6.20 -22.45
N ASP A 33 -20.23 -6.12 -22.41
CA ASP A 33 -20.96 -5.15 -21.60
C ASP A 33 -21.55 -5.84 -20.36
N ALA A 34 -21.33 -5.24 -19.20
CA ALA A 34 -21.85 -5.73 -17.92
C ALA A 34 -22.50 -4.56 -17.19
N PRO A 35 -23.73 -4.71 -16.68
CA PRO A 35 -24.37 -3.64 -15.94
C PRO A 35 -23.74 -3.49 -14.56
N ALA A 36 -23.72 -2.24 -14.07
CA ALA A 36 -23.53 -2.00 -12.64
C ALA A 36 -24.73 -2.59 -11.87
N LEU A 37 -24.46 -3.33 -10.81
CA LEU A 37 -25.50 -3.91 -9.95
C LEU A 37 -25.78 -3.05 -8.71
N ILE A 38 -24.78 -2.32 -8.23
CA ILE A 38 -24.86 -1.47 -7.03
C ILE A 38 -23.82 -0.35 -7.11
N CYS A 39 -24.04 0.73 -6.37
CA CYS A 39 -23.05 1.77 -6.15
C CYS A 39 -22.62 1.78 -4.67
N VAL A 40 -21.32 1.76 -4.41
CA VAL A 40 -20.72 1.78 -3.08
C VAL A 40 -19.66 2.88 -3.03
N ASP A 41 -19.81 3.85 -2.13
CA ASP A 41 -18.95 5.04 -2.03
C ASP A 41 -18.77 5.83 -3.34
N GLY A 42 -19.79 5.84 -4.19
CA GLY A 42 -19.71 6.50 -5.50
C GLY A 42 -19.01 5.67 -6.58
N LEU A 43 -18.64 4.42 -6.30
CA LEU A 43 -18.16 3.46 -7.30
C LEU A 43 -19.27 2.51 -7.73
N SER A 44 -19.54 2.46 -9.02
CA SER A 44 -20.36 1.44 -9.66
C SER A 44 -19.65 0.09 -9.59
N LEU A 45 -20.34 -0.93 -9.07
CA LEU A 45 -19.82 -2.28 -8.93
C LEU A 45 -20.54 -3.24 -9.89
N ALA A 46 -19.77 -4.01 -10.66
CA ALA A 46 -20.24 -5.14 -11.43
C ALA A 46 -19.72 -6.46 -10.84
N CYS A 47 -20.48 -7.55 -11.03
CA CYS A 47 -20.09 -8.89 -10.59
C CYS A 47 -19.27 -9.67 -11.63
N THR A 48 -19.14 -9.10 -12.84
CA THR A 48 -18.52 -9.70 -14.01
C THR A 48 -17.57 -8.67 -14.61
N PRO A 49 -16.35 -9.06 -15.00
CA PRO A 49 -15.45 -8.14 -15.67
C PRO A 49 -15.99 -7.78 -17.07
N SER A 50 -15.75 -6.54 -17.50
CA SER A 50 -16.17 -6.02 -18.80
C SER A 50 -15.19 -4.95 -19.30
N ALA A 51 -15.40 -4.41 -20.50
CA ALA A 51 -14.58 -3.30 -21.01
C ALA A 51 -14.54 -2.12 -20.03
N ARG A 52 -15.71 -1.80 -19.46
CA ARG A 52 -15.88 -0.74 -18.47
C ARG A 52 -15.43 -1.18 -17.08
N PHE A 53 -15.89 -2.34 -16.61
CA PHE A 53 -15.62 -2.86 -15.27
C PHE A 53 -14.41 -3.80 -15.30
N CYS A 54 -13.20 -3.22 -15.34
CA CYS A 54 -11.96 -3.98 -15.58
C CYS A 54 -10.93 -3.91 -14.43
N LEU A 55 -11.28 -3.22 -13.33
CA LEU A 55 -10.47 -3.14 -12.13
C LEU A 55 -11.10 -3.96 -10.99
N LEU A 56 -10.40 -5.00 -10.56
CA LEU A 56 -10.84 -5.82 -9.42
C LEU A 56 -10.69 -5.06 -8.10
N ARG A 57 -11.71 -5.18 -7.26
CA ARG A 57 -11.79 -4.69 -5.89
C ARG A 57 -12.34 -5.77 -4.97
N PHE A 58 -11.85 -5.80 -3.73
CA PHE A 58 -12.47 -6.50 -2.62
C PHE A 58 -13.31 -5.53 -1.80
N ILE A 59 -14.58 -5.87 -1.65
CA ILE A 59 -15.57 -5.08 -0.92
C ILE A 59 -16.11 -5.94 0.21
N SER A 60 -16.26 -5.36 1.40
CA SER A 60 -16.95 -6.06 2.50
C SER A 60 -18.37 -6.42 2.08
N ARG A 61 -18.75 -7.67 2.30
CA ARG A 61 -20.05 -8.23 1.95
C ARG A 61 -21.20 -7.50 2.64
N ASP A 62 -20.97 -6.97 3.83
CA ASP A 62 -21.96 -6.18 4.59
C ASP A 62 -22.29 -4.84 3.94
N ARG A 63 -21.46 -4.40 2.98
CA ARG A 63 -21.70 -3.19 2.17
C ARG A 63 -22.59 -3.46 0.96
N ILE A 64 -22.88 -4.72 0.68
CA ILE A 64 -23.72 -5.15 -0.45
C ILE A 64 -25.05 -5.66 0.10
N ALA A 65 -26.15 -5.22 -0.51
CA ALA A 65 -27.48 -5.71 -0.16
C ALA A 65 -27.54 -7.25 -0.25
N ALA A 66 -28.16 -7.89 0.75
CA ALA A 66 -28.21 -9.36 0.85
C ALA A 66 -28.79 -10.04 -0.40
N SER A 67 -29.75 -9.40 -1.08
CA SER A 67 -30.33 -9.88 -2.34
C SER A 67 -29.32 -9.96 -3.48
N LEU A 68 -28.23 -9.20 -3.41
CA LEU A 68 -27.20 -9.18 -4.44
C LEU A 68 -26.02 -10.12 -4.15
N HIS A 69 -25.92 -10.67 -2.94
CA HIS A 69 -24.81 -11.56 -2.55
C HIS A 69 -24.59 -12.72 -3.52
N PRO A 70 -25.62 -13.42 -4.05
CA PRO A 70 -25.40 -14.53 -4.97
C PRO A 70 -24.73 -14.15 -6.30
N HIS A 71 -24.75 -12.86 -6.67
CA HIS A 71 -24.14 -12.40 -7.92
C HIS A 71 -22.63 -12.22 -7.79
N PHE A 72 -22.15 -11.79 -6.62
CA PHE A 72 -20.73 -11.55 -6.37
C PHE A 72 -20.05 -12.82 -5.83
N ALA A 73 -18.85 -13.11 -6.32
CA ALA A 73 -18.06 -14.20 -5.78
C ALA A 73 -17.37 -13.77 -4.48
N ALA A 74 -17.47 -14.60 -3.45
CA ALA A 74 -16.72 -14.39 -2.22
C ALA A 74 -15.22 -14.69 -2.44
N ASN A 75 -14.35 -13.99 -1.70
CA ASN A 75 -12.95 -14.37 -1.62
C ASN A 75 -12.85 -15.71 -0.85
N PRO A 76 -12.17 -16.74 -1.40
CA PRO A 76 -12.09 -18.06 -0.75
C PRO A 76 -11.40 -18.04 0.63
N ALA A 77 -10.39 -17.19 0.80
CA ALA A 77 -9.66 -17.04 2.05
C ALA A 77 -10.36 -16.11 3.05
N ARG A 78 -11.24 -15.23 2.56
CA ARG A 78 -11.98 -14.23 3.34
C ARG A 78 -13.43 -14.12 2.84
N PRO A 79 -14.33 -15.05 3.22
CA PRO A 79 -15.70 -15.11 2.68
C PRO A 79 -16.59 -13.89 2.98
N GLU A 80 -16.18 -13.07 3.94
CA GLU A 80 -16.79 -11.77 4.25
C GLU A 80 -16.39 -10.66 3.27
N LEU A 81 -15.41 -10.90 2.40
CA LEU A 81 -15.06 -10.05 1.28
C LEU A 81 -15.61 -10.65 -0.01
N VAL A 82 -16.08 -9.79 -0.90
CA VAL A 82 -16.51 -10.18 -2.25
C VAL A 82 -15.66 -9.50 -3.31
N MET A 83 -15.47 -10.20 -4.42
CA MET A 83 -14.83 -9.71 -5.63
C MET A 83 -15.83 -8.91 -6.45
N ALA A 84 -15.53 -7.63 -6.68
CA ALA A 84 -16.30 -6.73 -7.52
C ALA A 84 -15.39 -6.06 -8.56
N PHE A 85 -15.95 -5.72 -9.71
CA PHE A 85 -15.25 -5.01 -10.76
C PHE A 85 -15.76 -3.58 -10.86
N VAL A 86 -14.83 -2.63 -10.94
CA VAL A 86 -15.13 -1.19 -10.99
C VAL A 86 -14.58 -0.56 -12.26
N ASP A 87 -15.15 0.57 -12.62
CA ASP A 87 -14.69 1.42 -13.71
C ASP A 87 -13.50 2.29 -13.24
N PRO A 88 -12.31 2.15 -13.84
CA PRO A 88 -11.16 3.00 -13.49
C PRO A 88 -11.42 4.50 -13.66
N SER A 89 -12.34 4.90 -14.54
CA SER A 89 -12.68 6.32 -14.76
C SER A 89 -13.50 6.93 -13.61
N GLU A 90 -14.12 6.09 -12.76
CA GLU A 90 -14.84 6.52 -11.56
C GLU A 90 -13.92 6.69 -10.34
N LEU A 91 -12.62 6.38 -10.48
CA LEU A 91 -11.65 6.55 -9.40
C LEU A 91 -11.42 8.02 -9.08
N SER A 92 -11.42 8.32 -7.79
CA SER A 92 -11.10 9.64 -7.25
C SER A 92 -9.94 9.53 -6.27
N TYR A 93 -9.46 10.68 -5.76
CA TYR A 93 -8.50 10.69 -4.65
C TYR A 93 -8.97 9.86 -3.43
N ARG A 94 -10.28 9.66 -3.24
CA ARG A 94 -10.82 8.88 -2.12
C ARG A 94 -10.92 7.38 -2.40
N SER A 95 -10.89 6.98 -3.66
CA SER A 95 -11.20 5.61 -4.10
C SER A 95 -10.12 4.97 -4.99
N PHE A 96 -9.04 5.69 -5.28
CA PHE A 96 -7.97 5.21 -6.16
C PHE A 96 -7.29 3.94 -5.63
N GLU A 97 -7.20 3.79 -4.31
CA GLU A 97 -6.76 2.55 -3.66
C GLU A 97 -7.94 1.75 -3.13
N ASN A 98 -7.79 0.42 -3.14
CA ASN A 98 -8.68 -0.47 -2.40
C ASN A 98 -8.12 -0.68 -0.99
N ILE A 99 -8.59 0.09 -0.02
CA ILE A 99 -8.24 -0.13 1.40
C ILE A 99 -9.21 -1.16 1.97
N ILE A 100 -8.68 -2.31 2.36
CA ILE A 100 -9.46 -3.44 2.89
C ILE A 100 -9.48 -3.35 4.41
N GLU A 101 -10.66 -3.42 5.02
CA GLU A 101 -10.77 -3.50 6.48
C GLU A 101 -10.34 -4.89 6.96
N LEU A 102 -9.24 -4.96 7.71
CA LEU A 102 -8.71 -6.21 8.28
C LEU A 102 -8.60 -6.14 9.81
N ASP A 103 -9.35 -5.27 10.46
CA ASP A 103 -9.25 -5.12 11.92
C ASP A 103 -9.58 -6.43 12.67
N ASP A 104 -10.58 -7.17 12.19
CA ASP A 104 -10.96 -8.47 12.76
C ASP A 104 -9.90 -9.56 12.57
N HIS A 105 -9.06 -9.45 11.52
CA HIS A 105 -7.90 -10.35 11.34
C HIS A 105 -6.92 -10.22 12.51
N PHE A 106 -6.80 -9.02 13.06
CA PHE A 106 -5.92 -8.72 14.19
C PHE A 106 -6.68 -8.65 15.51
N SER A 107 -7.88 -9.24 15.58
CA SER A 107 -8.74 -9.16 16.76
C SER A 107 -8.06 -9.61 18.05
N ASP A 108 -7.29 -10.68 17.93
CA ASP A 108 -6.52 -11.31 18.99
C ASP A 108 -5.22 -10.59 19.36
N LEU A 109 -4.79 -9.60 18.58
CA LEU A 109 -3.52 -8.91 18.76
C LEU A 109 -3.54 -7.98 19.99
N GLU A 110 -4.70 -7.41 20.34
CA GLU A 110 -4.82 -6.49 21.49
C GLU A 110 -4.41 -7.13 22.82
N ARG A 111 -4.66 -8.45 22.96
CA ARG A 111 -4.28 -9.23 24.14
C ARG A 111 -2.82 -9.67 24.11
N ARG A 112 -2.12 -9.45 23.00
CA ARG A 112 -0.77 -9.96 22.74
C ARG A 112 0.19 -8.79 22.64
N ARG A 113 1.12 -8.70 23.59
CA ARG A 113 2.08 -7.61 23.61
C ARG A 113 3.08 -7.73 22.46
N LEU A 114 2.96 -6.85 21.47
CA LEU A 114 4.05 -6.57 20.53
C LEU A 114 5.14 -5.77 21.24
N ASN A 115 6.40 -6.11 20.96
CA ASN A 115 7.56 -5.39 21.44
C ASN A 115 8.56 -5.19 20.31
N LEU A 116 9.42 -4.19 20.46
CA LEU A 116 10.53 -3.92 19.57
C LEU A 116 11.81 -4.04 20.40
N THR A 117 12.88 -4.57 19.79
CA THR A 117 14.23 -4.39 20.34
C THR A 117 14.60 -2.89 20.31
N PRO A 118 15.57 -2.44 21.13
CA PRO A 118 16.06 -1.07 21.05
C PRO A 118 16.43 -0.67 19.61
N LEU A 119 16.12 0.56 19.22
CA LEU A 119 16.44 1.07 17.89
C LEU A 119 17.95 1.25 17.75
N GLU A 120 18.53 0.57 16.77
CA GLU A 120 19.90 0.74 16.33
C GLU A 120 19.96 1.77 15.21
N THR A 121 20.88 2.73 15.28
CA THR A 121 21.11 3.67 14.17
C THR A 121 22.05 3.02 13.18
N LEU A 122 21.60 2.84 11.93
CA LEU A 122 22.45 2.32 10.86
C LEU A 122 23.16 3.46 10.11
N ALA A 123 22.47 4.59 9.95
CA ALA A 123 22.97 5.79 9.29
C ALA A 123 22.12 7.01 9.71
N PRO A 124 22.53 8.25 9.39
CA PRO A 124 21.70 9.43 9.62
C PRO A 124 20.30 9.26 9.02
N GLY A 125 19.27 9.44 9.85
CA GLY A 125 17.87 9.28 9.43
C GLY A 125 17.43 7.83 9.21
N ILE A 126 18.27 6.80 9.47
CA ILE A 126 17.92 5.39 9.24
C ILE A 126 18.18 4.55 10.50
N ARG A 127 17.14 3.86 10.97
CA ARG A 127 17.18 3.02 12.16
C ARG A 127 16.61 1.62 11.90
N ARG A 128 17.12 0.65 12.65
CA ARG A 128 16.70 -0.74 12.62
C ARG A 128 16.22 -1.19 14.00
N SER A 129 15.25 -2.08 14.03
CA SER A 129 14.81 -2.85 15.20
C SER A 129 14.32 -4.22 14.74
N THR A 130 13.93 -5.07 15.68
CA THR A 130 13.30 -6.37 15.43
C THR A 130 11.97 -6.43 16.16
N LEU A 131 10.91 -6.76 15.43
CA LEU A 131 9.58 -6.98 16.00
C LEU A 131 9.54 -8.32 16.74
N GLN A 132 9.49 -8.23 18.06
CA GLN A 132 9.31 -9.35 18.95
C GLN A 132 7.82 -9.55 19.20
N SER A 133 7.30 -10.69 18.73
CA SER A 133 5.89 -11.05 18.88
C SER A 133 5.75 -12.50 19.35
N PRO A 134 4.75 -12.80 20.21
CA PRO A 134 4.41 -14.19 20.53
C PRO A 134 4.05 -14.97 19.26
N LYS A 135 4.33 -16.29 19.23
CA LYS A 135 4.10 -17.15 18.06
C LYS A 135 2.77 -16.90 17.33
N PRO A 136 1.61 -16.77 18.01
CA PRO A 136 0.37 -16.61 17.26
C PRO A 136 0.16 -15.19 16.74
N ALA A 137 0.73 -14.15 17.37
CA ALA A 137 0.75 -12.80 16.78
C ALA A 137 1.64 -12.78 15.53
N ARG A 138 2.78 -13.50 15.57
CA ARG A 138 3.64 -13.70 14.40
C ARG A 138 2.89 -14.40 13.27
N ALA A 139 2.10 -15.43 13.60
CA ALA A 139 1.29 -16.16 12.63
C ALA A 139 0.22 -15.29 11.96
N LEU A 140 -0.42 -14.36 12.69
CA LEU A 140 -1.36 -13.40 12.09
C LEU A 140 -0.68 -12.49 11.07
N LEU A 141 0.53 -12.01 11.40
CA LEU A 141 1.32 -11.16 10.51
C LEU A 141 1.77 -11.94 9.26
N THR A 142 2.44 -13.08 9.43
CA THR A 142 2.92 -13.89 8.29
C THR A 142 1.77 -14.50 7.48
N GLY A 143 0.61 -14.72 8.10
CA GLY A 143 -0.59 -15.25 7.45
C GLY A 143 -1.28 -14.27 6.49
N LEU A 144 -0.85 -13.00 6.45
CA LEU A 144 -1.34 -12.02 5.46
C LEU A 144 -1.13 -12.49 4.02
N ASP A 145 -0.07 -13.25 3.76
CA ASP A 145 0.22 -13.82 2.44
C ASP A 145 -0.89 -14.78 1.96
N GLY A 146 -1.43 -15.58 2.88
CA GLY A 146 -2.47 -16.55 2.61
C GLY A 146 -3.86 -15.96 2.44
N LEU A 147 -4.04 -14.64 2.58
CA LEU A 147 -5.34 -13.99 2.38
C LEU A 147 -5.71 -13.85 0.90
N ALA A 148 -4.75 -14.10 -0.01
CA ALA A 148 -4.95 -14.01 -1.46
C ALA A 148 -5.55 -12.66 -1.91
N LEU A 149 -5.15 -11.55 -1.27
CA LEU A 149 -5.64 -10.19 -1.57
C LEU A 149 -4.75 -9.44 -2.57
N TRP A 150 -3.68 -10.08 -3.04
CA TRP A 150 -2.66 -9.48 -3.89
C TRP A 150 -3.25 -8.92 -5.18
N ALA A 151 -3.01 -7.64 -5.44
CA ALA A 151 -3.26 -7.00 -6.71
C ALA A 151 -1.94 -6.54 -7.35
N PRO A 152 -1.83 -6.50 -8.68
CA PRO A 152 -0.69 -5.86 -9.31
C PRO A 152 -0.56 -4.40 -8.87
N SER A 153 0.67 -3.91 -8.75
CA SER A 153 0.89 -2.48 -8.56
C SER A 153 0.27 -1.69 -9.72
N PRO A 154 -0.40 -0.55 -9.48
CA PRO A 154 -0.88 0.32 -10.55
C PRO A 154 0.25 0.93 -11.40
N THR A 155 1.49 0.87 -10.91
CA THR A 155 2.70 1.32 -11.61
C THR A 155 3.76 0.22 -11.63
N PRO A 156 3.49 -0.91 -12.31
CA PRO A 156 4.32 -2.11 -12.21
C PRO A 156 5.75 -1.89 -12.71
N ARG A 157 5.97 -0.99 -13.67
CA ARG A 157 7.32 -0.71 -14.21
C ARG A 157 8.23 0.07 -13.25
N SER A 158 7.64 0.69 -12.24
CA SER A 158 8.39 1.53 -11.28
C SER A 158 8.37 1.00 -9.85
N ARG A 159 7.30 0.27 -9.49
CA ARG A 159 7.12 -0.26 -8.15
C ARG A 159 7.26 -1.77 -8.07
N GLY A 160 7.21 -2.48 -9.21
CA GLY A 160 7.28 -3.93 -9.28
C GLY A 160 6.22 -4.64 -8.42
N GLY A 161 6.33 -5.97 -8.37
CA GLY A 161 5.63 -6.83 -7.43
C GLY A 161 4.10 -6.68 -7.38
N ARG A 162 3.54 -7.22 -6.29
CA ARG A 162 2.11 -7.19 -5.98
C ARG A 162 1.89 -6.54 -4.63
N ARG A 163 0.73 -5.93 -4.44
CA ARG A 163 0.37 -5.32 -3.16
C ARG A 163 -1.12 -5.36 -2.90
N PHE A 164 -1.46 -5.25 -1.63
CA PHE A 164 -2.78 -4.81 -1.21
C PHE A 164 -2.63 -3.82 -0.07
N ILE A 165 -3.65 -2.98 0.10
CA ILE A 165 -3.67 -1.98 1.17
C ILE A 165 -4.79 -2.36 2.12
N PHE A 166 -4.50 -2.33 3.41
CA PHE A 166 -5.49 -2.62 4.42
C PHE A 166 -5.45 -1.62 5.56
N HIS A 167 -6.57 -1.48 6.24
CA HIS A 167 -6.70 -0.74 7.47
C HIS A 167 -6.82 -1.72 8.65
N SER A 168 -6.07 -1.48 9.72
CA SER A 168 -6.27 -2.12 11.02
C SER A 168 -5.82 -1.21 12.15
N GLU A 169 -6.81 -0.71 12.89
CA GLU A 169 -6.60 0.07 14.11
C GLU A 169 -5.92 -0.78 15.20
N ARG A 170 -6.27 -2.06 15.32
CA ARG A 170 -5.66 -2.99 16.29
C ARG A 170 -4.18 -3.17 16.07
N LEU A 171 -3.75 -3.40 14.82
CA LEU A 171 -2.33 -3.50 14.50
C LEU A 171 -1.62 -2.16 14.70
N GLY A 172 -2.21 -1.06 14.21
CA GLY A 172 -1.69 0.30 14.38
C GLY A 172 -1.45 0.65 15.85
N ARG A 173 -2.42 0.39 16.72
CA ARG A 173 -2.34 0.64 18.17
C ARG A 173 -1.32 -0.25 18.87
N GLY A 174 -1.26 -1.54 18.50
CA GLY A 174 -0.28 -2.48 19.03
C GLY A 174 1.16 -2.04 18.73
N LEU A 175 1.43 -1.67 17.47
CA LEU A 175 2.73 -1.17 17.04
C LEU A 175 3.05 0.21 17.61
N THR A 176 2.07 1.11 17.71
CA THR A 176 2.22 2.42 18.38
C THR A 176 2.71 2.24 19.82
N THR A 177 2.09 1.32 20.56
CA THR A 177 2.47 1.01 21.94
C THR A 177 3.90 0.47 22.03
N ALA A 178 4.32 -0.35 21.07
CA ALA A 178 5.69 -0.86 21.01
C ALA A 178 6.70 0.26 20.66
N LEU A 179 6.39 1.08 19.66
CA LEU A 179 7.21 2.21 19.22
C LEU A 179 7.48 3.22 20.33
N ARG A 180 6.45 3.60 21.11
CA ARG A 180 6.59 4.55 22.22
C ARG A 180 7.64 4.14 23.26
N ARG A 181 7.97 2.86 23.37
CA ARG A 181 8.96 2.34 24.33
C ARG A 181 10.39 2.42 23.83
N VAL A 182 10.59 2.51 22.51
CA VAL A 182 11.92 2.42 21.88
C VAL A 182 12.29 3.67 21.10
N LEU A 183 11.33 4.52 20.73
CA LEU A 183 11.60 5.77 20.05
C LEU A 183 12.42 6.72 20.93
N PRO A 184 13.47 7.36 20.39
CA PRO A 184 14.21 8.39 21.10
C PRO A 184 13.32 9.60 21.37
N GLU A 185 13.62 10.37 22.43
CA GLU A 185 12.84 11.53 22.87
C GLU A 185 12.55 12.53 21.74
N ARG A 186 13.54 12.80 20.88
CA ARG A 186 13.37 13.68 19.71
C ARG A 186 12.24 13.24 18.78
N LEU A 187 12.07 11.93 18.59
CA LEU A 187 11.01 11.36 17.75
C LEU A 187 9.70 11.15 18.51
N LEU A 188 9.72 11.15 19.85
CA LEU A 188 8.50 11.14 20.65
C LEU A 188 7.81 12.51 20.68
N THR A 189 8.57 13.59 20.57
CA THR A 189 8.03 14.95 20.51
C THR A 189 7.20 15.13 19.26
N GLY A 190 5.88 15.28 19.44
CA GLY A 190 4.91 15.41 18.35
C GLY A 190 4.34 14.07 17.86
N PHE A 191 4.98 12.93 18.16
CA PHE A 191 4.48 11.62 17.76
C PHE A 191 3.13 11.32 18.39
N SER A 192 2.16 11.08 17.51
CA SER A 192 0.80 10.72 17.88
C SER A 192 0.63 9.21 17.90
N HIS A 193 0.74 8.58 16.73
CA HIS A 193 0.47 7.15 16.52
C HIS A 193 1.07 6.68 15.19
N LEU A 194 1.15 5.37 14.99
CA LEU A 194 1.41 4.77 13.69
C LEU A 194 0.13 4.80 12.84
N ASN A 195 0.23 5.18 11.56
CA ASN A 195 -0.90 5.14 10.64
C ASN A 195 -1.51 3.73 10.58
N PRO A 196 -2.83 3.55 10.83
CA PRO A 196 -3.47 2.24 10.79
C PRO A 196 -3.65 1.69 9.36
N VAL A 197 -3.29 2.46 8.33
CA VAL A 197 -3.26 2.00 6.93
C VAL A 197 -1.90 1.40 6.60
N PHE A 198 -1.90 0.12 6.24
CA PHE A 198 -0.72 -0.64 5.87
C PHE A 198 -0.74 -0.98 4.39
N ARG A 199 0.39 -0.79 3.72
CA ARG A 199 0.64 -1.34 2.38
C ARG A 199 1.41 -2.63 2.55
N CYS A 200 0.80 -3.75 2.19
CA CYS A 200 1.46 -5.04 2.17
C CYS A 200 1.97 -5.27 0.75
N SER A 201 3.28 -5.36 0.58
CA SER A 201 3.92 -5.61 -0.72
C SER A 201 4.58 -6.97 -0.73
N ARG A 202 4.46 -7.68 -1.85
CA ARG A 202 5.11 -8.96 -2.16
C ARG A 202 5.96 -8.81 -3.42
N PHE A 203 7.19 -9.30 -3.34
CA PHE A 203 8.08 -9.46 -4.46
C PHE A 203 8.54 -10.93 -4.51
N ASP A 204 8.25 -11.60 -5.61
CA ASP A 204 8.69 -12.98 -5.84
C ASP A 204 10.12 -12.99 -6.40
N PRO A 205 10.88 -14.09 -6.23
CA PRO A 205 12.18 -14.23 -6.86
C PRO A 205 12.11 -14.01 -8.37
N GLY A 206 12.99 -13.17 -8.89
CA GLY A 206 13.02 -12.77 -10.30
C GLY A 206 12.19 -11.52 -10.64
N ASP A 207 11.40 -10.99 -9.72
CA ASP A 207 10.73 -9.71 -9.91
C ASP A 207 11.76 -8.57 -10.11
N GLU A 208 11.37 -7.56 -10.90
CA GLU A 208 12.17 -6.34 -11.00
C GLU A 208 12.24 -5.60 -9.65
N ARG A 209 13.36 -4.94 -9.41
CA ARG A 209 13.49 -4.02 -8.26
C ARG A 209 12.53 -2.85 -8.43
N PHE A 210 11.98 -2.33 -7.33
CA PHE A 210 11.32 -1.04 -7.39
C PHE A 210 12.36 0.07 -7.56
N LEU A 211 12.05 1.06 -8.39
CA LEU A 211 12.96 2.14 -8.72
C LEU A 211 13.17 3.10 -7.53
N PRO A 212 14.32 3.80 -7.49
CA PRO A 212 14.58 4.87 -6.52
C PRO A 212 13.43 5.87 -6.44
N HIS A 213 12.99 6.16 -5.22
CA HIS A 213 11.94 7.15 -4.96
C HIS A 213 11.96 7.69 -3.53
N ARG A 214 11.20 8.76 -3.31
CA ARG A 214 10.86 9.26 -1.97
C ARG A 214 9.44 8.88 -1.60
N ASP A 215 9.21 8.60 -0.32
CA ASP A 215 7.86 8.35 0.15
C ASP A 215 7.06 9.66 0.20
N SER A 216 5.80 9.57 -0.21
CA SER A 216 4.86 10.67 -0.08
C SER A 216 4.27 10.65 1.33
N PRO A 217 4.39 11.74 2.11
CA PRO A 217 3.85 11.80 3.46
C PRO A 217 2.32 11.88 3.44
N TYR A 218 1.69 11.17 4.38
CA TYR A 218 0.35 11.45 4.88
C TYR A 218 0.29 12.88 5.44
N VAL A 219 -0.82 13.56 5.19
CA VAL A 219 -1.14 14.83 5.87
C VAL A 219 -2.64 14.94 6.06
N ASP A 220 -3.02 15.40 7.25
CA ASP A 220 -4.37 15.88 7.57
C ASP A 220 -4.26 17.30 8.16
N PRO A 221 -4.55 18.35 7.37
CA PRO A 221 -4.42 19.73 7.82
C PRO A 221 -5.45 20.13 8.88
N ALA A 222 -6.60 19.45 8.94
CA ALA A 222 -7.64 19.71 9.93
C ALA A 222 -7.22 19.20 11.32
N ARG A 223 -6.57 18.04 11.36
CA ARG A 223 -6.01 17.45 12.58
C ARG A 223 -4.58 17.91 12.89
N LYS A 224 -3.99 18.73 12.02
CA LYS A 224 -2.56 19.11 12.10
C LYS A 224 -1.63 17.91 12.13
N GLN A 225 -1.97 16.86 11.38
CA GLN A 225 -1.22 15.61 11.35
C GLN A 225 -0.39 15.50 10.07
N ILE A 226 0.80 14.93 10.20
CA ILE A 226 1.72 14.66 9.09
C ILE A 226 2.57 13.43 9.41
N SER A 227 2.95 12.66 8.41
CA SER A 227 4.05 11.71 8.56
C SER A 227 5.38 12.26 8.10
N LYS A 228 6.43 11.95 8.87
CA LYS A 228 7.82 12.33 8.58
C LYS A 228 8.74 11.12 8.44
N HIS A 229 8.29 9.97 8.92
CA HIS A 229 9.08 8.74 8.94
C HIS A 229 8.26 7.57 8.40
N SER A 230 8.90 6.78 7.55
CA SER A 230 8.38 5.51 7.04
C SER A 230 8.79 4.37 7.96
N LEU A 231 7.87 3.42 8.15
CA LEU A 231 8.08 2.18 8.86
C LEU A 231 7.93 1.02 7.89
N LEU A 232 8.98 0.20 7.74
CA LEU A 232 8.90 -1.09 7.05
C LEU A 232 8.99 -2.23 8.06
N ILE A 233 8.21 -3.28 7.87
CA ILE A 233 8.28 -4.52 8.63
C ILE A 233 8.41 -5.67 7.64
N TYR A 234 9.56 -6.34 7.66
CA TYR A 234 9.83 -7.51 6.82
C TYR A 234 9.24 -8.74 7.50
N LEU A 235 8.23 -9.38 6.89
CA LEU A 235 7.53 -10.49 7.52
C LEU A 235 8.33 -11.80 7.46
N GLY A 236 9.08 -11.97 6.37
CA GLY A 236 10.07 -13.03 6.16
C GLY A 236 11.48 -12.46 6.10
N GLY A 237 12.48 -13.34 6.14
CA GLY A 237 13.88 -13.00 5.92
C GLY A 237 14.38 -13.60 4.61
N GLY A 238 15.48 -13.07 4.09
CA GLY A 238 16.09 -13.53 2.84
C GLY A 238 17.29 -12.69 2.46
N HIS A 239 17.90 -13.06 1.34
CA HIS A 239 19.04 -12.37 0.75
C HIS A 239 18.77 -11.99 -0.71
N GLY A 240 19.57 -11.08 -1.25
CA GLY A 240 19.54 -10.69 -2.66
C GLY A 240 20.34 -9.41 -2.90
N GLU A 241 20.56 -9.06 -4.17
CA GLU A 241 21.26 -7.83 -4.50
C GLU A 241 20.43 -6.58 -4.11
N ALA A 242 20.94 -5.79 -3.15
CA ALA A 242 20.33 -4.54 -2.71
C ALA A 242 18.85 -4.70 -2.30
N THR A 243 18.56 -5.67 -1.43
CA THR A 243 17.22 -5.91 -0.87
C THR A 243 16.59 -4.66 -0.25
N LEU A 244 17.41 -3.72 0.24
CA LEU A 244 17.03 -2.35 0.55
C LEU A 244 18.26 -1.45 0.37
N ARG A 245 18.10 -0.33 -0.32
CA ARG A 245 19.18 0.65 -0.53
C ARG A 245 18.69 2.06 -0.35
N PHE A 246 19.47 2.89 0.35
CA PHE A 246 19.28 4.33 0.51
C PHE A 246 20.46 5.06 -0.13
N GLY A 247 20.35 5.37 -1.42
CA GLY A 247 21.44 5.96 -2.20
C GLY A 247 22.77 5.23 -1.99
N GLU A 248 23.82 5.99 -1.66
CA GLU A 248 25.15 5.46 -1.28
C GLU A 248 25.31 5.30 0.25
N THR A 249 24.32 5.71 1.03
CA THR A 249 24.41 5.79 2.50
C THR A 249 24.28 4.43 3.18
N LEU A 250 23.38 3.59 2.68
CA LEU A 250 23.15 2.26 3.23
C LEU A 250 22.71 1.30 2.13
N ARG A 251 23.32 0.11 2.11
CA ARG A 251 22.90 -1.03 1.29
C ARG A 251 22.78 -2.26 2.18
N LEU A 252 21.65 -2.93 2.10
CA LEU A 252 21.38 -4.20 2.76
C LEU A 252 21.17 -5.28 1.69
N ASP A 253 22.03 -6.29 1.67
CA ASP A 253 21.92 -7.47 0.79
C ASP A 253 21.24 -8.66 1.50
N SER A 254 20.99 -8.54 2.80
CA SER A 254 20.24 -9.53 3.57
C SER A 254 19.39 -8.86 4.65
N ILE A 255 18.24 -9.44 4.92
CA ILE A 255 17.29 -8.95 5.93
C ILE A 255 16.73 -10.14 6.70
N GLU A 256 16.75 -10.05 8.03
CA GLU A 256 16.18 -11.07 8.89
C GLU A 256 14.65 -10.93 9.00
N ALA A 257 13.97 -12.05 9.24
CA ALA A 257 12.52 -12.04 9.45
C ALA A 257 12.13 -11.18 10.67
N MET A 258 11.06 -10.40 10.52
CA MET A 258 10.57 -9.43 11.51
C MET A 258 11.50 -8.24 11.73
N THR A 259 12.44 -7.98 10.82
CA THR A 259 13.21 -6.73 10.81
C THR A 259 12.26 -5.55 10.61
N VAL A 260 12.46 -4.52 11.41
CA VAL A 260 11.76 -3.24 11.32
C VAL A 260 12.76 -2.16 10.92
N MET A 261 12.44 -1.44 9.84
CA MET A 261 13.20 -0.27 9.40
C MET A 261 12.38 0.98 9.66
N LEU A 262 12.98 1.98 10.28
CA LEU A 262 12.39 3.30 10.51
C LEU A 262 13.32 4.35 9.89
N PHE A 263 12.81 5.12 8.94
CA PHE A 263 13.64 6.11 8.25
C PHE A 263 12.90 7.39 7.86
N ASP A 264 13.67 8.46 7.69
CA ASP A 264 13.17 9.77 7.25
C ASP A 264 12.62 9.66 5.80
N MET A 265 11.40 10.13 5.57
CA MET A 265 10.71 9.96 4.28
C MET A 265 11.31 10.74 3.11
N ASP A 266 12.20 11.70 3.39
CA ASP A 266 12.92 12.47 2.38
C ASP A 266 14.10 11.70 1.75
N LEU A 267 14.47 10.57 2.35
CA LEU A 267 15.52 9.69 1.86
C LEU A 267 15.02 8.89 0.65
N GLU A 268 15.76 9.03 -0.44
CA GLU A 268 15.53 8.25 -1.64
C GLU A 268 15.95 6.80 -1.40
N HIS A 269 15.07 5.87 -1.74
CA HIS A 269 15.30 4.46 -1.51
C HIS A 269 14.74 3.56 -2.62
N GLU A 270 15.37 2.40 -2.75
CA GLU A 270 14.98 1.33 -3.66
C GLU A 270 15.09 -0.04 -2.96
N GLY A 271 14.65 -1.11 -3.62
CA GLY A 271 14.83 -2.45 -3.09
C GLY A 271 14.54 -3.55 -4.10
N GLY A 272 15.44 -4.55 -4.13
CA GLY A 272 15.26 -5.78 -4.90
C GLY A 272 14.40 -6.84 -4.20
N PRO A 273 13.96 -7.88 -4.93
CA PRO A 273 13.36 -9.07 -4.34
C PRO A 273 14.38 -9.85 -3.51
N PHE A 274 13.91 -10.88 -2.79
CA PHE A 274 14.81 -11.91 -2.26
C PHE A 274 15.02 -13.01 -3.31
N GLU A 275 16.18 -13.68 -3.24
CA GLU A 275 16.54 -14.81 -4.11
C GLU A 275 15.99 -16.14 -3.57
N ASP A 276 15.89 -16.27 -2.23
CA ASP A 276 15.46 -17.50 -1.54
C ASP A 276 13.96 -17.74 -1.49
N GLY A 277 13.15 -16.76 -1.86
CA GLY A 277 11.69 -16.83 -1.68
C GLY A 277 11.02 -15.46 -1.69
N PRO A 278 9.73 -15.39 -1.39
CA PRO A 278 8.99 -14.14 -1.48
C PRO A 278 9.43 -13.15 -0.39
N LYS A 279 9.75 -11.94 -0.81
CA LYS A 279 9.93 -10.79 0.07
C LYS A 279 8.57 -10.17 0.35
N ILE A 280 8.10 -10.28 1.58
CA ILE A 280 6.83 -9.69 2.03
C ILE A 280 7.12 -8.58 3.05
N VAL A 281 6.67 -7.37 2.75
CA VAL A 281 6.96 -6.18 3.53
C VAL A 281 5.68 -5.41 3.81
N LEU A 282 5.43 -5.11 5.09
CA LEU A 282 4.44 -4.12 5.48
C LEU A 282 5.08 -2.74 5.51
N ARG A 283 4.43 -1.75 4.92
CA ARG A 283 4.77 -0.34 5.07
C ARG A 283 3.64 0.42 5.73
N SER A 284 4.00 1.21 6.74
CA SER A 284 3.17 2.26 7.32
C SER A 284 4.05 3.47 7.63
N GLU A 285 3.54 4.46 8.36
CA GLU A 285 4.19 5.73 8.61
C GLU A 285 3.83 6.27 9.99
N LEU A 286 4.80 6.93 10.65
CA LEU A 286 4.57 7.55 11.95
C LEU A 286 3.85 8.88 11.74
N ILE A 287 2.70 9.04 12.39
CA ILE A 287 1.93 10.28 12.38
C ILE A 287 2.38 11.17 13.54
N ASP A 288 2.84 12.35 13.19
CA ASP A 288 3.16 13.45 14.10
C ASP A 288 2.06 14.52 14.06
N VAL A 289 1.87 15.23 15.17
CA VAL A 289 1.11 16.48 15.21
C VAL A 289 2.06 17.65 15.01
N ASP A 290 1.83 18.44 13.99
CA ASP A 290 2.61 19.63 13.63
C ASP A 290 1.70 20.87 13.57
N PRO A 291 1.69 21.70 14.64
CA PRO A 291 0.89 22.92 14.68
C PRO A 291 1.24 23.94 13.59
N GLU A 292 2.47 23.87 13.05
CA GLU A 292 2.95 24.80 12.03
C GLU A 292 2.52 24.38 10.62
N LEU A 293 1.98 23.17 10.44
CA LEU A 293 1.53 22.64 9.16
C LEU A 293 0.66 23.64 8.38
N ARG A 294 1.14 24.02 7.17
CA ARG A 294 0.52 24.98 6.23
C ARG A 294 0.12 24.32 4.94
N HIS A 295 -1.09 24.63 4.48
CA HIS A 295 -1.70 24.17 3.24
C HIS A 295 -1.14 24.87 1.96
N SER A 296 -0.60 24.11 1.01
CA SER A 296 -0.30 24.44 -0.40
C SER A 296 -1.28 23.81 -1.42
N PRO A 297 -2.26 24.57 -1.97
CA PRO A 297 -3.20 24.10 -3.01
C PRO A 297 -2.54 23.60 -4.32
N GLN A 298 -1.34 24.10 -4.62
CA GLN A 298 -0.63 23.78 -5.85
C GLN A 298 -0.08 22.34 -5.81
N LEU A 299 0.52 21.95 -4.69
CA LEU A 299 1.03 20.59 -4.49
C LEU A 299 -0.11 19.55 -4.54
N SER A 300 -1.30 19.94 -4.07
CA SER A 300 -2.55 19.17 -4.16
C SER A 300 -2.92 18.79 -5.53
N ARG A 301 -2.94 19.81 -6.39
CA ARG A 301 -3.35 19.64 -7.76
C ARG A 301 -2.38 18.69 -8.47
N THR A 302 -1.09 18.82 -8.20
CA THR A 302 -0.07 17.94 -8.76
C THR A 302 -0.24 16.50 -8.27
N PHE A 303 -0.44 16.28 -6.97
CA PHE A 303 -0.64 14.94 -6.42
C PHE A 303 -1.95 14.29 -6.92
N ALA A 304 -3.07 15.02 -6.88
CA ALA A 304 -4.34 14.54 -7.38
C ALA A 304 -4.28 14.19 -8.87
N ARG A 305 -3.57 15.00 -9.67
CA ARG A 305 -3.31 14.70 -11.09
C ARG A 305 -2.49 13.42 -11.24
N ALA A 306 -1.48 13.20 -10.39
CA ALA A 306 -0.69 11.96 -10.41
C ALA A 306 -1.53 10.72 -10.10
N CYS A 307 -2.41 10.79 -9.08
CA CYS A 307 -3.36 9.72 -8.77
C CYS A 307 -4.29 9.43 -9.96
N TYR A 308 -4.87 10.49 -10.55
CA TYR A 308 -5.77 10.37 -11.70
C TYR A 308 -5.08 9.71 -12.90
N LEU A 309 -3.87 10.17 -13.25
CA LEU A 309 -3.12 9.60 -14.36
C LEU A 309 -2.74 8.13 -14.12
N SER A 310 -2.47 7.74 -12.87
CA SER A 310 -2.17 6.34 -12.52
C SER A 310 -3.39 5.42 -12.64
N ALA A 311 -4.60 5.93 -12.39
CA ALA A 311 -5.82 5.19 -12.66
C ALA A 311 -6.00 4.95 -14.17
N HIS A 312 -5.73 5.97 -14.98
CA HIS A 312 -5.89 5.91 -16.43
C HIS A 312 -4.80 5.08 -17.12
N SER A 313 -3.61 4.97 -16.52
CA SER A 313 -2.54 4.12 -17.09
C SER A 313 -2.89 2.63 -17.12
N LEU A 314 -3.90 2.19 -16.37
CA LEU A 314 -4.44 0.83 -16.45
C LEU A 314 -5.12 0.53 -17.79
N GLN A 315 -5.64 1.58 -18.45
CA GLN A 315 -6.30 1.52 -19.75
C GLN A 315 -5.38 2.02 -20.86
N GLU A 316 -4.51 3.00 -20.56
CA GLU A 316 -3.54 3.59 -21.48
C GLU A 316 -2.11 3.50 -20.92
N PRO A 317 -1.39 2.38 -21.13
CA PRO A 317 -0.06 2.16 -20.55
C PRO A 317 0.97 3.26 -20.84
N ALA A 318 0.81 4.01 -21.94
CA ALA A 318 1.66 5.15 -22.29
C ALA A 318 1.59 6.31 -21.27
N LEU A 319 0.59 6.35 -20.40
CA LEU A 319 0.43 7.38 -19.37
C LEU A 319 1.22 7.09 -18.09
N GLU A 320 1.77 5.88 -17.89
CA GLU A 320 2.45 5.49 -16.64
C GLU A 320 3.64 6.41 -16.32
N ASP A 321 4.46 6.75 -17.33
CA ASP A 321 5.61 7.63 -17.15
C ASP A 321 5.21 9.06 -16.72
N HIS A 322 4.11 9.57 -17.26
CA HIS A 322 3.57 10.88 -16.89
C HIS A 322 3.04 10.87 -15.46
N ALA A 323 2.33 9.81 -15.08
CA ALA A 323 1.81 9.63 -13.72
C ALA A 323 2.96 9.56 -12.71
N ARG A 324 3.99 8.78 -13.01
CA ARG A 324 5.21 8.66 -12.18
C ARG A 324 5.93 10.01 -12.03
N ALA A 325 6.17 10.72 -13.14
CA ALA A 325 6.85 12.01 -13.09
C ALA A 325 6.08 13.03 -12.21
N ALA A 326 4.75 13.06 -12.32
CA ALA A 326 3.91 13.90 -11.48
C ALA A 326 3.98 13.50 -9.99
N TYR A 327 4.01 12.21 -9.69
CA TYR A 327 4.17 11.70 -8.32
C TYR A 327 5.51 12.10 -7.71
N GLU A 328 6.62 11.91 -8.42
CA GLU A 328 7.95 12.24 -7.90
C GLU A 328 8.13 13.75 -7.71
N VAL A 329 7.59 14.58 -8.61
CA VAL A 329 7.55 16.04 -8.42
C VAL A 329 6.76 16.41 -7.16
N ALA A 330 5.58 15.81 -6.97
CA ALA A 330 4.76 16.07 -5.79
C ALA A 330 5.44 15.58 -4.49
N ALA A 331 6.11 14.43 -4.51
CA ALA A 331 6.83 13.87 -3.37
C ALA A 331 8.05 14.73 -3.01
N ALA A 332 8.89 15.08 -4.00
CA ALA A 332 10.11 15.85 -3.77
C ALA A 332 9.84 17.28 -3.30
N ALA A 333 8.80 17.94 -3.85
CA ALA A 333 8.46 19.31 -3.48
C ALA A 333 8.07 19.47 -1.99
N ARG A 334 7.67 18.38 -1.33
CA ARG A 334 7.26 18.38 0.08
C ARG A 334 8.42 18.47 1.06
N TRP A 335 9.64 18.15 0.62
CA TRP A 335 10.83 18.16 1.47
C TRP A 335 11.73 19.38 1.21
N ARG A 336 11.47 20.15 0.15
CA ARG A 336 12.26 21.35 -0.18
C ARG A 336 11.80 22.55 0.68
N PRO A 337 12.73 23.34 1.25
CA PRO A 337 12.36 24.60 1.87
C PRO A 337 11.75 25.54 0.82
N GLY A 338 10.72 26.31 1.22
CA GLY A 338 10.13 27.32 0.35
C GLY A 338 11.12 28.45 0.03
N PRO A 339 10.82 29.32 -0.96
CA PRO A 339 11.73 30.38 -1.45
C PRO A 339 12.13 31.46 -0.42
N ARG A 340 11.73 31.33 0.86
CA ARG A 340 12.12 32.23 1.96
C ARG A 340 12.70 31.51 3.18
N GLY A 341 13.15 30.26 3.03
CA GLY A 341 13.66 29.48 4.18
C GLY A 341 12.58 29.12 5.21
N THR A 342 11.31 29.35 4.89
CA THR A 342 10.18 28.83 5.66
C THR A 342 10.12 27.32 5.51
N ARG A 343 10.13 26.61 6.65
CA ARG A 343 9.94 25.17 6.69
C ARG A 343 8.57 24.83 6.09
N THR A 344 8.62 24.03 5.03
CA THR A 344 7.58 23.11 4.54
C THR A 344 6.19 23.71 4.27
N GLU A 345 5.96 24.16 3.04
CA GLU A 345 4.61 24.40 2.50
C GLU A 345 4.02 23.07 1.98
N MET A 346 2.88 22.58 2.50
CA MET A 346 2.31 21.26 2.12
C MET A 346 0.78 21.13 2.16
N PHE A 347 0.21 20.42 1.18
CA PHE A 347 -1.19 19.92 1.09
C PHE A 347 -2.29 20.91 0.70
N LEU A 348 -3.46 20.62 0.12
CA LEU A 348 -4.20 19.38 -0.24
C LEU A 348 -3.46 18.39 -1.14
#